data_AF-A0A543KRM9-F1
#
_entry.id   AF-A0A543KRM9-F1
#
_cell.length_a   1.000
_cell.length_b   1.000
_cell.length_c   1.000
_cell.angle_alpha   90.00
_cell.angle_beta   90.00
_cell.angle_gamma   90.00
#
_symmetry.space_group_name_H-M   'P 1'
#
loop_
_entity.id
_entity.type
_entity.pdbx_description
1 polymer ?
#
loop_
_entity_poly.entity_id
_entity_poly.type
_entity_poly.pdbx_seq_one_letter_code
_entity_poly.pdbx_strand_id
1 'polypeptide(L)'
;MSAPDAVLVAQVREALAAAGDPERATWEATVRELWDGATHREERYAATTLAEHRCAREWQDPEVLGLYRHLVVTGAWWDHVDRIASHLVGGVLAGHREAVTPVMDAWAVDDDLWLRRTAILSQLGHKEDTDTALLRRCVLANLEGSRFGSEFFVRKAVGWALRQHARTDPEWVLALVDELGDRLSGLSRREALKHLGG
;
A
#
# COMPACT_ATOMS: atom_id res chain seq x y z
N MET A 1 15.77 -12.28 7.26
CA MET A 1 15.18 -10.93 7.15
C MET A 1 15.08 -10.43 8.58
N SER A 2 16.06 -9.63 9.03
CA SER A 2 15.97 -9.02 10.35
C SER A 2 14.74 -8.12 10.36
N ALA A 3 13.97 -8.17 11.45
CA ALA A 3 12.99 -7.13 11.75
C ALA A 3 13.64 -5.75 11.59
N PRO A 4 12.87 -4.66 11.32
CA PRO A 4 13.42 -3.32 11.50
C PRO A 4 14.16 -3.31 12.82
N ASP A 5 15.37 -2.74 12.87
CA ASP A 5 16.21 -2.82 14.06
C ASP A 5 15.35 -2.43 15.25
N ALA A 6 14.95 -3.43 16.04
CA ALA A 6 13.81 -3.28 16.94
C ALA A 6 14.13 -2.20 17.98
N VAL A 7 15.43 -1.99 18.18
CA VAL A 7 16.08 -0.91 18.90
C VAL A 7 15.72 0.45 18.31
N LEU A 8 15.91 0.69 17.01
CA LEU A 8 15.60 1.98 16.36
C LEU A 8 14.10 2.29 16.42
N VAL A 9 13.25 1.30 16.17
CA VAL A 9 11.79 1.43 16.30
C VAL A 9 11.36 1.74 17.73
N ALA A 10 11.98 1.09 18.73
CA ALA A 10 11.72 1.35 20.13
C ALA A 10 12.20 2.74 20.56
N GLN A 11 13.39 3.16 20.12
CA GLN A 11 13.96 4.48 20.40
C GLN A 11 13.10 5.61 19.82
N VAL A 12 12.60 5.45 18.59
CA VAL A 12 11.68 6.41 17.98
C VAL A 12 10.38 6.51 18.79
N ARG A 13 9.81 5.37 19.21
CA ARG A 13 8.59 5.37 20.04
C ARG A 13 8.80 6.02 21.40
N GLU A 14 9.94 5.79 22.04
CA GLU A 14 10.30 6.39 23.31
C GLU A 14 10.50 7.90 23.18
N ALA A 15 11.22 8.35 22.14
CA ALA A 15 11.40 9.77 21.84
C ALA A 15 10.05 10.47 21.56
N LEU A 16 9.14 9.82 20.82
CA LEU A 16 7.79 10.35 20.57
C LEU A 16 6.95 10.44 21.84
N ALA A 17 7.06 9.45 22.73
CA ALA A 17 6.35 9.48 24.01
C ALA A 17 6.87 10.59 24.93
N ALA A 18 8.16 10.94 24.84
CA ALA A 18 8.78 12.01 25.63
C ALA A 18 8.51 13.42 25.07
N ALA A 19 8.32 13.56 23.76
CA ALA A 19 8.17 14.84 23.08
C ALA A 19 6.77 15.48 23.19
N GLY A 20 5.74 14.73 23.61
CA GLY A 20 4.34 15.17 23.59
C GLY A 20 3.70 15.07 22.19
N ASP A 21 2.52 15.65 22.01
CA ASP A 21 1.81 15.64 20.72
C ASP A 21 2.43 16.68 19.77
N PRO A 22 3.07 16.26 18.66
CA PRO A 22 3.67 17.22 17.73
C PRO A 22 2.59 17.96 16.95
N GLU A 23 2.92 19.10 16.34
CA GLU A 23 2.09 19.68 15.27
C GLU A 23 2.25 18.87 13.98
N ARG A 24 1.23 18.85 13.11
CA ARG A 24 1.25 18.13 11.82
C ARG A 24 2.51 18.44 11.01
N ALA A 25 2.84 19.72 10.88
CA ALA A 25 3.98 20.17 10.09
C ALA A 25 5.31 19.61 10.62
N THR A 26 5.48 19.58 11.94
CA THR A 26 6.65 19.00 12.60
C THR A 26 6.73 17.50 12.34
N TRP A 27 5.62 16.78 12.50
CA TRP A 27 5.60 15.35 12.22
C TRP A 27 5.91 15.03 10.74
N GLU A 28 5.30 15.72 9.79
CA GLU A 28 5.59 15.52 8.36
C GLU A 28 7.07 15.81 8.06
N ALA A 29 7.63 16.88 8.63
CA ALA A 29 9.03 17.22 8.49
C ALA A 29 9.94 16.13 9.07
N THR A 30 9.65 15.63 10.26
CA THR A 30 10.44 14.56 10.90
C THR A 30 10.35 13.24 10.13
N VAL A 31 9.18 12.86 9.61
CA VAL A 31 9.07 11.67 8.73
C VAL A 31 9.94 11.84 7.49
N ARG A 32 9.91 13.02 6.85
CA ARG A 32 10.75 13.30 5.68
C ARG A 32 12.23 13.28 6.02
N GLU A 33 12.63 13.90 7.14
CA GLU A 33 14.02 13.94 7.59
C GLU A 33 14.57 12.52 7.85
N LEU A 34 13.83 11.69 8.59
CA LEU A 34 14.21 10.30 8.83
C LEU A 34 14.30 9.47 7.55
N TRP A 35 13.47 9.79 6.55
CA TRP A 35 13.43 9.05 5.29
C TRP A 35 14.51 9.46 4.29
N ASP A 36 14.65 10.77 4.08
CA ASP A 36 15.56 11.37 3.10
C ASP A 36 16.99 11.46 3.64
N GLY A 37 17.14 11.58 4.96
CA GLY A 37 18.43 11.57 5.66
C GLY A 37 19.00 10.17 5.93
N ALA A 38 18.24 9.12 5.64
CA ALA A 38 18.69 7.74 5.82
C ALA A 38 19.93 7.43 4.96
N THR A 39 21.01 7.00 5.61
CA THR A 39 22.24 6.52 4.97
C THR A 39 22.18 5.02 4.65
N HIS A 40 21.36 4.27 5.39
CA HIS A 40 21.10 2.85 5.13
C HIS A 40 19.61 2.60 4.88
N ARG A 41 19.31 1.59 4.06
CA ARG A 41 17.93 1.32 3.59
C ARG A 41 16.98 0.98 4.75
N GLU A 42 17.49 0.29 5.76
CA GLU A 42 16.77 -0.12 6.96
C GLU A 42 16.41 1.05 7.87
N GLU A 43 17.16 2.16 7.83
CA GLU A 43 16.87 3.35 8.64
C GLU A 43 15.52 3.96 8.24
N ARG A 44 15.13 3.83 6.97
CA ARG A 44 13.82 4.27 6.46
C ARG A 44 12.63 3.61 7.15
N TYR A 45 12.81 2.43 7.77
CA TYR A 45 11.74 1.82 8.58
C TYR A 45 11.39 2.66 9.81
N ALA A 46 12.29 3.51 10.31
CA ALA A 46 12.01 4.46 11.38
C ALA A 46 10.96 5.49 10.95
N ALA A 47 11.08 6.02 9.72
CA ALA A 47 10.13 6.97 9.18
C ALA A 47 8.73 6.35 8.99
N THR A 48 8.64 5.15 8.42
CA THR A 48 7.35 4.43 8.32
C THR A 48 6.76 4.12 9.70
N THR A 49 7.59 3.76 10.67
CA THR A 49 7.15 3.52 12.06
C THR A 49 6.60 4.79 12.71
N LEU A 50 7.26 5.93 12.51
CA LEU A 50 6.77 7.23 12.96
C LEU A 50 5.45 7.60 12.27
N ALA A 51 5.34 7.31 10.98
CA ALA A 51 4.14 7.60 10.21
C ALA A 51 2.91 6.79 10.67
N GLU A 52 3.13 5.56 11.15
CA GLU A 52 2.09 4.67 11.71
C GLU A 52 1.80 4.93 13.20
N HIS A 53 2.59 5.78 13.87
CA HIS A 53 2.46 5.97 15.30
C HIS A 53 1.12 6.65 15.65
N ARG A 54 0.55 6.31 16.81
CA ARG A 54 -0.77 6.82 17.24
C ARG A 54 -0.86 8.35 17.34
N CYS A 55 0.26 9.05 17.49
CA CYS A 55 0.29 10.52 17.47
C CYS A 55 -0.11 11.10 16.11
N ALA A 56 0.11 10.34 15.02
CA ALA A 56 -0.24 10.75 13.67
C ALA A 56 -1.71 10.50 13.31
N ARG A 57 -2.52 9.95 14.23
CA ARG A 57 -3.89 9.51 13.97
C ARG A 57 -4.78 10.63 13.45
N GLU A 58 -4.62 11.84 13.98
CA GLU A 58 -5.41 13.02 13.57
C GLU A 58 -5.04 13.54 12.18
N TRP A 59 -3.86 13.18 11.66
CA TRP A 59 -3.38 13.61 10.34
C TRP A 59 -3.51 12.52 9.27
N GLN A 60 -4.20 11.42 9.57
CA GLN A 60 -4.51 10.36 8.59
C GLN A 60 -5.67 10.77 7.66
N ASP A 61 -5.61 11.99 7.14
CA ASP A 61 -6.57 12.60 6.23
C ASP A 61 -6.05 12.63 4.78
N PRO A 62 -6.85 13.00 3.77
CA PRO A 62 -6.40 13.00 2.38
C PRO A 62 -5.17 13.86 2.08
N GLU A 63 -4.89 14.92 2.85
CA GLU A 63 -3.75 15.81 2.58
C GLU A 63 -2.41 15.09 2.84
N VAL A 64 -2.38 14.08 3.72
CA VAL A 64 -1.17 13.32 4.05
C VAL A 64 -0.68 12.44 2.89
N LEU A 65 -1.52 12.20 1.89
CA LEU A 65 -1.15 11.39 0.73
C LEU A 65 0.02 12.00 -0.06
N GLY A 66 0.25 13.31 0.05
CA GLY A 66 1.45 13.95 -0.51
C GLY A 66 2.75 13.45 0.13
N LEU A 67 2.75 13.19 1.44
CA LEU A 67 3.85 12.54 2.14
C LEU A 67 3.99 11.09 1.71
N TYR A 68 2.90 10.32 1.71
CA TYR A 68 2.97 8.88 1.38
C TYR A 68 3.36 8.63 -0.08
N ARG A 69 2.95 9.51 -1.01
CA ARG A 69 3.44 9.50 -2.39
C ARG A 69 4.95 9.66 -2.45
N HIS A 70 5.52 10.59 -1.68
CA HIS A 70 6.96 10.80 -1.61
C HIS A 70 7.68 9.54 -1.13
N LEU A 71 7.22 8.92 -0.04
CA LEU A 71 7.81 7.69 0.49
C LEU A 71 7.72 6.53 -0.50
N VAL A 72 6.59 6.37 -1.20
CA VAL A 72 6.41 5.32 -2.22
C VAL A 72 7.40 5.50 -3.38
N VAL A 73 7.45 6.70 -3.96
CA VAL A 73 8.26 6.98 -5.16
C VAL A 73 9.76 6.94 -4.85
N THR A 74 10.19 7.48 -3.70
CA THR A 74 11.61 7.48 -3.32
C THR A 74 12.06 6.19 -2.63
N GLY A 75 11.13 5.36 -2.15
CA GLY A 75 11.35 4.05 -1.55
C GLY A 75 11.48 2.90 -2.55
N ALA A 76 10.82 3.05 -3.70
CA ALA A 76 10.88 2.27 -4.94
C ALA A 76 11.34 0.80 -4.83
N TRP A 77 10.78 0.08 -3.86
CA TRP A 77 10.97 -1.36 -3.68
C TRP A 77 9.84 -1.93 -2.82
N TRP A 78 9.57 -3.22 -2.99
CA TRP A 78 8.41 -3.87 -2.39
C TRP A 78 8.42 -3.86 -0.84
N ASP A 79 9.60 -3.93 -0.20
CA ASP A 79 9.72 -3.99 1.26
C ASP A 79 9.12 -2.75 1.96
N HIS A 80 9.39 -1.58 1.41
CA HIS A 80 8.86 -0.30 1.89
C HIS A 80 7.46 -0.03 1.36
N VAL A 81 7.25 -0.21 0.06
CA VAL A 81 6.00 0.17 -0.62
C VAL A 81 4.83 -0.65 -0.10
N ASP A 82 5.01 -1.94 0.17
CA ASP A 82 3.90 -2.81 0.59
C ASP A 82 3.32 -2.36 1.94
N ARG A 83 4.19 -2.01 2.90
CA ARG A 83 3.77 -1.54 4.21
C ARG A 83 3.08 -0.18 4.12
N ILE A 84 3.64 0.76 3.34
CA ILE A 84 3.03 2.08 3.12
C ILE A 84 1.66 1.91 2.44
N ALA A 85 1.55 1.01 1.46
CA ALA A 85 0.30 0.78 0.73
C ALA A 85 -0.79 0.21 1.64
N SER A 86 -0.52 -0.88 2.36
CA SER A 86 -1.56 -1.59 3.10
C SER A 86 -1.92 -0.94 4.44
N HIS A 87 -0.97 -0.26 5.10
CA HIS A 87 -1.20 0.33 6.42
C HIS A 87 -1.51 1.82 6.33
N LEU A 88 -0.62 2.61 5.72
CA LEU A 88 -0.74 4.07 5.71
C LEU A 88 -1.80 4.52 4.72
N VAL A 89 -1.57 4.28 3.42
CA VAL A 89 -2.53 4.64 2.37
C VAL A 89 -3.86 3.92 2.56
N GLY A 90 -3.80 2.63 2.92
CA GLY A 90 -4.99 1.84 3.21
C GLY A 90 -5.79 2.35 4.42
N GLY A 91 -5.13 2.88 5.45
CA GLY A 91 -5.79 3.52 6.59
C GLY A 91 -6.52 4.80 6.20
N VAL A 92 -5.85 5.69 5.45
CA VAL A 92 -6.46 6.93 4.96
C VAL A 92 -7.64 6.65 4.02
N LEU A 93 -7.50 5.67 3.11
CA LEU A 93 -8.58 5.25 2.22
C LEU A 93 -9.80 4.73 2.99
N ALA A 94 -9.60 3.93 4.04
CA ALA A 94 -10.68 3.41 4.86
C ALA A 94 -11.45 4.53 5.59
N GLY A 95 -10.75 5.57 6.06
CA GLY A 95 -11.36 6.72 6.74
C GLY A 95 -12.00 7.75 5.81
N HIS A 96 -11.53 7.85 4.56
CA HIS A 96 -11.88 8.96 3.65
C HIS A 96 -12.17 8.50 2.21
N ARG A 97 -13.01 7.45 2.05
CA ARG A 97 -13.26 6.81 0.74
C ARG A 97 -13.61 7.78 -0.38
N GLU A 98 -14.51 8.72 -0.15
CA GLU A 98 -14.97 9.68 -1.17
C GLU A 98 -13.80 10.51 -1.74
N ALA A 99 -12.90 10.99 -0.87
CA ALA A 99 -11.78 11.83 -1.26
C ALA A 99 -10.59 11.03 -1.80
N VAL A 100 -10.35 9.82 -1.29
CA VAL A 100 -9.13 9.05 -1.57
C VAL A 100 -9.29 8.09 -2.75
N THR A 101 -10.51 7.61 -3.03
CA THR A 101 -10.78 6.72 -4.17
C THR A 101 -10.31 7.31 -5.51
N PRO A 102 -10.60 8.60 -5.84
CA PRO A 102 -10.07 9.22 -7.06
C PRO A 102 -8.54 9.27 -7.11
N VAL A 103 -7.87 9.38 -5.97
CA VAL A 103 -6.40 9.34 -5.89
C VAL A 103 -5.88 7.94 -6.20
N MET A 104 -6.53 6.90 -5.69
CA MET A 104 -6.18 5.52 -6.02
C MET A 104 -6.43 5.19 -7.50
N ASP A 105 -7.52 5.69 -8.08
CA ASP A 105 -7.79 5.58 -9.51
C ASP A 105 -6.68 6.25 -10.34
N ALA A 106 -6.23 7.45 -9.94
CA ALA A 106 -5.11 8.12 -10.59
C ALA A 106 -3.80 7.34 -10.45
N TRP A 107 -3.48 6.83 -9.25
CA TRP A 107 -2.27 6.04 -9.00
C TRP A 107 -2.28 4.70 -9.75
N ALA A 108 -3.45 4.10 -9.95
CA ALA A 108 -3.60 2.86 -10.70
C ALA A 108 -3.20 2.98 -12.18
N VAL A 109 -3.15 4.21 -12.73
CA VAL A 109 -2.75 4.52 -14.10
C VAL A 109 -1.51 5.42 -14.21
N ASP A 110 -0.82 5.71 -13.10
CA ASP A 110 0.35 6.60 -13.06
C ASP A 110 1.53 6.07 -13.93
N ASP A 111 2.49 6.92 -14.25
CA ASP A 111 3.71 6.51 -14.96
C ASP A 111 4.77 5.89 -14.03
N ASP A 112 4.51 5.85 -12.72
CA ASP A 112 5.31 5.16 -11.70
C ASP A 112 4.75 3.77 -11.32
N LEU A 113 5.61 2.75 -11.39
CA LEU A 113 5.28 1.35 -11.07
C LEU A 113 4.79 1.18 -9.62
N TRP A 114 5.42 1.89 -8.68
CA TRP A 114 5.19 1.72 -7.25
C TRP A 114 3.89 2.38 -6.81
N LEU A 115 3.50 3.50 -7.41
CA LEU A 115 2.17 4.08 -7.20
C LEU A 115 1.05 3.13 -7.66
N ARG A 116 1.22 2.46 -8.80
CA ARG A 116 0.27 1.43 -9.25
C ARG A 116 0.19 0.26 -8.29
N ARG A 117 1.34 -0.24 -7.83
CA ARG A 117 1.39 -1.29 -6.82
C ARG A 117 0.69 -0.86 -5.53
N THR A 118 0.88 0.39 -5.10
CA THR A 118 0.17 0.96 -3.95
C THR A 118 -1.34 0.99 -4.17
N ALA A 119 -1.83 1.45 -5.32
CA ALA A 119 -3.25 1.47 -5.63
C ALA A 119 -3.90 0.07 -5.61
N ILE A 120 -3.17 -0.95 -6.08
CA ILE A 120 -3.63 -2.35 -6.06
C ILE A 120 -3.67 -2.91 -4.62
N LEU A 121 -2.71 -2.53 -3.77
CA LEU A 121 -2.55 -3.08 -2.41
C LEU A 121 -3.20 -2.22 -1.31
N SER A 122 -3.79 -1.07 -1.63
CA SER A 122 -4.35 -0.14 -0.65
C SER A 122 -5.50 -0.72 0.18
N GLN A 123 -6.18 -1.75 -0.34
CA GLN A 123 -7.33 -2.39 0.35
C GLN A 123 -6.97 -3.73 1.00
N LEU A 124 -5.68 -4.10 1.07
CA LEU A 124 -5.24 -5.45 1.44
C LEU A 124 -5.76 -5.92 2.83
N GLY A 125 -5.95 -4.97 3.76
CA GLY A 125 -6.45 -5.23 5.12
C GLY A 125 -7.93 -4.91 5.34
N HIS A 126 -8.68 -4.51 4.32
CA HIS A 126 -10.05 -3.99 4.48
C HIS A 126 -11.11 -5.07 4.69
N LYS A 127 -10.85 -6.33 4.30
CA LYS A 127 -11.76 -7.47 4.48
C LYS A 127 -13.18 -7.17 3.95
N GLU A 128 -14.21 -7.26 4.79
CA GLU A 128 -15.62 -6.99 4.45
C GLU A 128 -15.85 -5.56 3.95
N ASP A 129 -14.99 -4.62 4.35
CA ASP A 129 -15.05 -3.23 3.90
C ASP A 129 -14.33 -2.99 2.56
N THR A 130 -13.87 -4.03 1.86
CA THR A 130 -13.21 -3.86 0.56
C THR A 130 -14.20 -3.29 -0.46
N ASP A 131 -13.87 -2.14 -1.06
CA ASP A 131 -14.58 -1.64 -2.24
C ASP A 131 -14.13 -2.46 -3.46
N THR A 132 -14.95 -3.44 -3.80
CA THR A 132 -14.72 -4.35 -4.92
C THR A 132 -14.74 -3.62 -6.27
N ALA A 133 -15.45 -2.50 -6.39
CA ALA A 133 -15.45 -1.68 -7.60
C ALA A 133 -14.10 -0.99 -7.78
N LEU A 134 -13.53 -0.39 -6.73
CA LEU A 134 -12.17 0.17 -6.77
C LEU A 134 -11.12 -0.91 -7.02
N LEU A 135 -11.18 -2.03 -6.30
CA LEU A 135 -10.24 -3.15 -6.49
C LEU A 135 -10.25 -3.63 -7.95
N ARG A 136 -11.44 -3.81 -8.52
CA ARG A 136 -11.62 -4.20 -9.92
C ARG A 136 -11.01 -3.17 -10.88
N ARG A 137 -11.24 -1.87 -10.68
CA ARG A 137 -10.62 -0.81 -11.51
C ARG A 137 -9.09 -0.85 -11.45
N CYS A 138 -8.52 -0.98 -10.26
CA CYS A 138 -7.07 -1.11 -10.07
C CYS A 138 -6.50 -2.33 -10.80
N VAL A 139 -7.19 -3.49 -10.74
CA VAL A 139 -6.79 -4.71 -11.45
C VAL A 139 -6.86 -4.50 -12.97
N LEU A 140 -7.99 -4.00 -13.49
CA LEU A 140 -8.21 -3.80 -14.92
C LEU A 140 -7.16 -2.84 -15.53
N ALA A 141 -6.80 -1.78 -14.81
CA ALA A 141 -5.79 -0.80 -15.23
C ALA A 141 -4.36 -1.38 -15.35
N ASN A 142 -4.14 -2.58 -14.81
CA ASN A 142 -2.82 -3.19 -14.65
C ASN A 142 -2.74 -4.63 -15.19
N LEU A 143 -3.63 -4.99 -16.11
CA LEU A 143 -3.59 -6.26 -16.86
C LEU A 143 -2.55 -6.25 -17.97
N GLU A 144 -2.27 -7.42 -18.55
CA GLU A 144 -1.38 -7.57 -19.70
C GLU A 144 -1.83 -6.66 -20.86
N GLY A 145 -0.86 -5.99 -21.51
CA GLY A 145 -1.10 -4.94 -22.50
C GLY A 145 -1.20 -3.51 -21.94
N SER A 146 -1.33 -3.33 -20.61
CA SER A 146 -1.15 -2.03 -19.97
C SER A 146 0.34 -1.69 -19.77
N ARG A 147 0.66 -0.41 -19.51
CA ARG A 147 2.03 0.12 -19.37
C ARG A 147 2.96 -0.76 -18.54
N PHE A 148 2.47 -1.27 -17.40
CA PHE A 148 3.25 -2.12 -16.49
C PHE A 148 2.60 -3.49 -16.26
N GLY A 149 1.64 -3.89 -17.09
CA GLY A 149 0.92 -5.15 -16.94
C GLY A 149 1.79 -6.40 -17.13
N SER A 150 2.96 -6.25 -17.77
CA SER A 150 3.99 -7.27 -17.88
C SER A 150 4.91 -7.38 -16.67
N GLU A 151 4.95 -6.34 -15.83
CA GLU A 151 5.92 -6.23 -14.73
C GLU A 151 5.65 -7.23 -13.62
N PHE A 152 6.71 -7.86 -13.13
CA PHE A 152 6.64 -8.87 -12.09
C PHE A 152 5.95 -8.34 -10.82
N PHE A 153 6.34 -7.14 -10.35
CA PHE A 153 5.79 -6.56 -9.13
C PHE A 153 4.32 -6.17 -9.27
N VAL A 154 3.86 -5.76 -10.44
CA VAL A 154 2.44 -5.46 -10.69
C VAL A 154 1.63 -6.75 -10.73
N ARG A 155 2.09 -7.77 -11.46
CA ARG A 155 1.43 -9.08 -11.54
C ARG A 155 1.30 -9.73 -10.16
N LYS A 156 2.34 -9.62 -9.33
CA LYS A 156 2.33 -10.09 -7.93
C LYS A 156 1.37 -9.29 -7.06
N ALA A 157 1.29 -7.96 -7.24
CA ALA A 157 0.35 -7.12 -6.51
C ALA A 157 -1.10 -7.53 -6.81
N VAL A 158 -1.46 -7.66 -8.10
CA VAL A 158 -2.79 -8.10 -8.54
C VAL A 158 -3.16 -9.44 -7.92
N GLY A 159 -2.28 -10.43 -8.07
CA GLY A 159 -2.52 -11.76 -7.51
C GLY A 159 -2.65 -11.75 -5.98
N TRP A 160 -1.85 -10.94 -5.28
CA TRP A 160 -1.91 -10.86 -3.83
C TRP A 160 -3.18 -10.16 -3.32
N ALA A 161 -3.58 -9.05 -3.94
CA ALA A 161 -4.81 -8.34 -3.60
C ALA A 161 -6.03 -9.26 -3.75
N LEU A 162 -6.14 -9.96 -4.88
CA LEU A 162 -7.19 -10.94 -5.13
C LEU A 162 -7.13 -12.11 -4.13
N ARG A 163 -5.93 -12.64 -3.84
CA ARG A 163 -5.77 -13.73 -2.84
C ARG A 163 -6.21 -13.31 -1.45
N GLN A 164 -5.94 -12.07 -1.04
CA GLN A 164 -6.39 -11.60 0.27
C GLN A 164 -7.91 -11.45 0.30
N HIS A 165 -8.49 -10.82 -0.72
CA HIS A 165 -9.93 -10.64 -0.78
C HIS A 165 -10.69 -11.96 -0.89
N ALA A 166 -10.12 -12.99 -1.52
CA ALA A 166 -10.69 -14.35 -1.59
C ALA A 166 -10.91 -15.00 -0.21
N ARG A 167 -10.27 -14.49 0.86
CA ARG A 167 -10.53 -14.95 2.24
C ARG A 167 -11.84 -14.42 2.80
N THR A 168 -12.38 -13.35 2.21
CA THR A 168 -13.64 -12.71 2.58
C THR A 168 -14.74 -13.06 1.57
N ASP A 169 -14.46 -12.90 0.27
CA ASP A 169 -15.41 -13.18 -0.81
C ASP A 169 -14.74 -14.03 -1.91
N PRO A 170 -14.69 -15.36 -1.74
CA PRO A 170 -14.08 -16.25 -2.72
C PRO A 170 -14.87 -16.31 -4.03
N GLU A 171 -16.20 -16.18 -3.98
CA GLU A 171 -17.07 -16.25 -5.16
C GLU A 171 -16.83 -15.06 -6.09
N TRP A 172 -16.72 -13.85 -5.53
CA TRP A 172 -16.40 -12.66 -6.30
C TRP A 172 -15.02 -12.76 -6.99
N VAL A 173 -14.01 -13.29 -6.29
CA VAL A 173 -12.68 -13.48 -6.87
C VAL A 173 -12.69 -14.53 -7.98
N LEU A 174 -13.40 -15.64 -7.81
CA LEU A 174 -13.56 -16.66 -8.85
C LEU A 174 -14.24 -16.08 -10.09
N ALA A 175 -15.35 -15.36 -9.91
CA ALA A 175 -16.08 -14.74 -11.00
C ALA A 175 -15.20 -13.74 -11.78
N LEU A 176 -14.44 -12.89 -11.08
CA LEU A 176 -13.53 -11.95 -11.73
C LEU A 176 -12.39 -12.67 -12.48
N VAL A 177 -11.79 -13.70 -11.89
CA VAL A 177 -10.68 -14.44 -12.50
C VAL A 177 -11.13 -15.24 -13.73
N ASP A 178 -12.36 -15.76 -13.71
CA ASP A 178 -12.99 -16.40 -14.87
C ASP A 178 -13.26 -15.38 -15.98
N GLU A 179 -13.93 -14.28 -15.65
CA GLU A 179 -14.25 -13.19 -16.59
C GLU A 179 -13.00 -12.63 -17.29
N LEU A 180 -11.90 -12.46 -16.55
CA LEU A 180 -10.67 -11.93 -17.12
C LEU A 180 -9.94 -12.91 -18.06
N GLY A 181 -10.18 -14.22 -17.91
CA GLY A 181 -9.58 -15.23 -18.78
C GLY A 181 -8.08 -15.03 -19.02
N ASP A 182 -7.67 -15.05 -20.28
CA ASP A 182 -6.27 -14.92 -20.69
C ASP A 182 -5.68 -13.50 -20.52
N ARG A 183 -6.51 -12.50 -20.21
CA ARG A 183 -6.03 -11.14 -19.90
C ARG A 183 -5.35 -11.05 -18.54
N LEU A 184 -5.69 -11.97 -17.62
CA LEU A 184 -5.04 -12.09 -16.33
C LEU A 184 -3.80 -12.99 -16.47
N SER A 185 -2.63 -12.43 -16.19
CA SER A 185 -1.37 -13.17 -16.30
C SER A 185 -1.42 -14.49 -15.52
N GLY A 186 -0.77 -15.54 -16.05
CA GLY A 186 -0.72 -16.84 -15.37
C GLY A 186 -0.13 -16.77 -13.96
N LEU A 187 0.78 -15.83 -13.69
CA LEU A 187 1.31 -15.58 -12.35
C LEU A 187 0.23 -15.02 -11.41
N SER A 188 -0.49 -13.97 -11.84
CA SER A 188 -1.55 -13.35 -11.06
C SER A 188 -2.67 -14.35 -10.77
N ARG A 189 -3.06 -15.16 -11.76
CA ARG A 189 -4.07 -16.23 -11.61
C ARG A 189 -3.66 -17.25 -10.55
N ARG A 190 -2.44 -17.81 -10.64
CA ARG A 190 -1.94 -18.79 -9.65
C ARG A 190 -1.88 -18.21 -8.24
N GLU A 191 -1.47 -16.95 -8.10
CA GLU A 191 -1.45 -16.29 -6.78
C GLU A 191 -2.86 -16.05 -6.23
N ALA A 192 -3.78 -15.55 -7.05
CA ALA A 192 -5.16 -15.25 -6.66
C ALA A 192 -5.89 -16.50 -6.15
N LEU A 193 -5.75 -17.62 -6.86
CA LEU A 193 -6.48 -18.87 -6.58
C LEU A 193 -5.80 -19.80 -5.56
N LYS A 194 -4.66 -19.39 -4.98
CA LYS A 194 -3.81 -20.25 -4.14
C LYS A 194 -4.52 -20.92 -2.96
N HIS A 195 -5.58 -20.31 -2.44
CA HIS A 195 -6.35 -20.85 -1.30
C HIS A 195 -7.72 -21.42 -1.70
N LEU A 196 -8.09 -21.31 -2.98
CA LEU A 196 -9.39 -21.76 -3.51
C LEU A 196 -9.28 -23.10 -4.25
N GLY A 197 -8.08 -23.47 -4.67
CA GLY A 197 -7.78 -24.81 -5.19
C GLY A 197 -7.44 -25.78 -4.05
N GLY A 198 -8.34 -26.73 -3.81
CA GLY A 198 -8.01 -28.05 -3.24
C GLY A 198 -7.62 -29.02 -4.35
#